data_AF-A0A8X6KLB8-F1
#
_entry.id   AF-A0A8X6KLB8-F1
#
_cell.length_a   1.000
_cell.length_b   1.000
_cell.length_c   1.000
_cell.angle_alpha   90.00
_cell.angle_beta   90.00
_cell.angle_gamma   90.00
#
_symmetry.space_group_name_H-M   'P 1'
#
loop_
_entity.id
_entity.type
_entity.pdbx_description
1 polymer ?
#
loop_
_entity_poly.entity_id
_entity_poly.type
_entity_poly.pdbx_seq_one_letter_code
_entity_poly.pdbx_strand_id
1 'polypeptide(L)'
;MERMIKSRLSWFLESNKLLSLTQVEFRKWMSTNQQVALLNQSIKDALDQRCSVLALFVDFEAAFDKVWRLKCIQKLQNLGVCSNMLLWTTLLRHCFWQFCVQL
;
A
#
# COMPACT_ATOMS: atom_id res chain seq x y z
N MET A 1 12.31 15.49 -8.75
CA MET A 1 12.15 14.32 -9.65
C MET A 1 11.36 13.20 -8.97
N GLU A 2 11.73 12.81 -7.75
CA GLU A 2 11.06 11.75 -6.99
C GLU A 2 9.53 11.92 -6.85
N ARG A 3 9.07 13.11 -6.44
CA ARG A 3 7.63 13.41 -6.33
C ARG A 3 6.85 13.15 -7.62
N MET A 4 7.42 13.45 -8.77
CA MET A 4 6.78 13.24 -10.08
C MET A 4 6.63 11.75 -10.40
N ILE A 5 7.68 10.97 -10.14
CA ILE A 5 7.67 9.51 -10.34
C ILE A 5 6.63 8.88 -9.41
N LYS A 6 6.63 9.28 -8.14
CA LYS A 6 5.62 8.84 -7.17
C LYS A 6 4.20 9.14 -7.65
N SER A 7 3.92 10.38 -8.04
CA SER A 7 2.58 10.77 -8.48
C SER A 7 2.12 9.97 -9.71
N ARG A 8 2.99 9.75 -10.70
CA ARG A 8 2.64 8.96 -11.89
C ARG A 8 2.41 7.49 -11.57
N LEU A 9 3.24 6.90 -10.72
CA LEU A 9 3.11 5.49 -10.35
C LEU A 9 1.88 5.26 -9.47
N SER A 10 1.60 6.14 -8.49
CA SER A 10 0.35 6.07 -7.71
C SER A 10 -0.88 6.19 -8.61
N TRP A 11 -0.88 7.14 -9.56
CA TRP A 11 -1.98 7.26 -10.52
C TRP A 11 -2.18 5.99 -11.35
N PHE A 12 -1.10 5.35 -11.82
CA PHE A 12 -1.17 4.10 -12.56
C PHE A 12 -1.76 2.96 -11.71
N LEU A 13 -1.30 2.79 -10.47
CA LEU A 13 -1.77 1.74 -9.57
C LEU A 13 -3.23 1.93 -9.17
N GLU A 14 -3.66 3.18 -8.92
CA GLU A 14 -5.04 3.51 -8.60
C GLU A 14 -5.97 3.35 -9.81
N SER A 15 -5.57 3.86 -10.98
CA SER A 15 -6.40 3.80 -12.21
C SER A 15 -6.63 2.37 -12.68
N ASN A 16 -5.64 1.49 -12.49
CA ASN A 16 -5.75 0.07 -12.83
C ASN A 16 -6.32 -0.80 -11.70
N LYS A 17 -6.74 -0.20 -10.57
CA LYS A 17 -7.27 -0.91 -9.38
C LYS A 17 -6.34 -2.03 -8.88
N LEU A 18 -5.03 -1.80 -8.94
CA LEU A 18 -4.00 -2.77 -8.54
C LEU A 18 -3.73 -2.77 -7.03
N LEU A 19 -4.24 -1.76 -6.32
CA LEU A 19 -4.14 -1.63 -4.88
C LEU A 19 -5.34 -2.26 -4.19
N SER A 20 -5.12 -2.88 -3.04
CA SER A 20 -6.23 -3.40 -2.23
C SER A 20 -7.22 -2.28 -1.87
N LEU A 21 -8.51 -2.60 -1.89
CA LEU A 21 -9.56 -1.69 -1.45
C LEU A 21 -9.47 -1.40 0.05
N THR A 22 -8.98 -2.38 0.84
CA THR A 22 -8.78 -2.25 2.29
C THR A 22 -7.53 -1.46 2.67
N GLN A 23 -6.66 -1.19 1.70
CA GLN A 23 -5.46 -0.40 1.94
C GLN A 23 -5.77 1.09 1.93
N VAL A 24 -5.65 1.69 3.11
CA VAL A 24 -5.91 3.12 3.37
C VAL A 24 -4.59 3.89 3.47
N GLU A 25 -3.49 3.23 3.82
CA GLU A 25 -2.19 3.86 3.96
C GLU A 25 -1.61 4.30 2.60
N PHE A 26 -0.97 5.47 2.59
CA PHE A 26 -0.27 6.04 1.44
C PHE A 26 -1.13 6.34 0.19
N ARG A 27 -2.46 6.23 0.30
CA ARG A 27 -3.42 6.65 -0.72
C ARG A 27 -3.84 8.10 -0.50
N LYS A 28 -4.03 8.84 -1.60
CA LYS A 28 -4.52 10.22 -1.49
C LYS A 28 -5.96 10.19 -0.95
N TRP A 29 -6.28 11.11 -0.04
CA TRP A 29 -7.60 11.23 0.61
C TRP A 29 -7.97 10.12 1.60
N MET A 30 -7.04 9.20 1.87
CA MET A 30 -7.22 8.16 2.86
C MET A 30 -6.46 8.51 4.14
N SER A 31 -7.12 8.42 5.30
CA SER A 31 -6.52 8.80 6.59
C SER A 31 -6.70 7.71 7.64
N THR A 32 -5.85 7.71 8.66
CA THR A 32 -5.93 6.79 9.80
C THR A 32 -7.31 6.84 10.47
N ASN A 33 -7.96 8.01 10.49
CA ASN A 33 -9.31 8.18 11.02
C ASN A 33 -10.35 7.34 10.25
N GLN A 34 -10.19 7.20 8.93
CA GLN A 34 -11.07 6.33 8.14
C GLN A 34 -10.84 4.85 8.46
N GLN A 35 -9.59 4.43 8.66
CA GLN A 35 -9.27 3.07 9.09
C GLN A 35 -9.91 2.72 10.43
N VAL A 36 -9.80 3.64 11.41
CA VAL A 36 -10.42 3.47 12.74
C VAL A 36 -11.95 3.45 12.61
N ALA A 37 -12.53 4.31 11.77
CA ALA A 37 -13.97 4.31 11.54
C ALA A 37 -14.45 2.99 10.91
N LEU A 38 -13.73 2.44 9.93
CA LEU A 38 -14.05 1.15 9.32
C LEU A 38 -13.96 -0.02 10.31
N LEU A 39 -12.92 -0.02 11.15
CA LEU A 39 -12.77 -1.02 12.22
C LEU A 39 -13.93 -0.92 13.22
N ASN A 40 -14.25 0.29 13.67
CA ASN A 40 -15.36 0.52 14.59
C ASN A 40 -16.70 0.08 14.00
N GLN A 41 -16.94 0.33 12.71
CA GLN A 41 -18.14 -0.13 12.04
C GLN A 41 -18.20 -1.65 12.00
N SER A 42 -17.10 -2.31 11.65
CA SER A 42 -17.01 -3.77 11.61
C SER A 42 -17.27 -4.40 12.99
N ILE A 43 -16.80 -3.76 14.07
CA ILE A 43 -17.07 -4.19 15.44
C ILE A 43 -18.55 -4.04 15.78
N LYS A 44 -19.16 -2.89 15.46
CA LYS A 44 -20.60 -2.65 15.70
C LYS A 44 -21.48 -3.63 14.96
N ASP A 45 -21.23 -3.84 13.66
CA ASP A 45 -22.02 -4.74 12.82
C ASP A 45 -22.00 -6.18 13.35
N ALA A 46 -20.85 -6.64 13.82
CA ALA A 46 -20.71 -7.97 14.41
C ALA A 46 -21.41 -8.08 15.78
N LEU A 47 -21.32 -7.04 16.61
CA LEU A 47 -22.06 -6.99 17.88
C LEU A 47 -23.57 -7.04 17.65
N ASP A 48 -24.09 -6.30 16.67
CA ASP A 48 -25.50 -6.30 16.30
C ASP A 48 -25.97 -7.68 15.81
N GLN A 49 -25.09 -8.40 15.11
CA GLN A 49 -25.32 -9.79 14.66
C GLN A 49 -25.06 -10.84 15.74
N ARG A 50 -24.77 -10.44 16.99
CA ARG A 50 -24.38 -11.32 18.11
C ARG A 50 -23.20 -12.24 17.79
N CYS A 51 -22.30 -11.78 16.93
CA CYS A 51 -21.06 -12.44 16.58
C CYS A 51 -19.88 -11.82 17.35
N SER A 52 -18.80 -12.60 17.53
CA SER A 52 -17.56 -12.11 18.14
C SER A 52 -16.57 -11.67 17.05
N VAL A 53 -15.88 -10.55 17.29
CA VAL A 53 -14.82 -10.05 16.40
C VAL A 53 -13.46 -10.38 17.00
N LEU A 54 -12.58 -10.96 16.18
CA LEU A 54 -11.17 -11.13 16.50
C LEU A 54 -10.36 -10.18 15.61
N ALA A 55 -9.60 -9.28 16.23
CA ALA A 55 -8.67 -8.41 15.54
C ALA A 55 -7.23 -8.88 15.78
N LEU A 56 -6.47 -9.10 14.71
CA LEU A 56 -5.05 -9.41 14.76
C LEU A 56 -4.26 -8.19 14.30
N PHE A 57 -3.45 -7.63 15.19
CA PHE A 57 -2.54 -6.54 14.88
C PHE A 57 -1.13 -7.12 14.71
N VAL A 58 -0.56 -6.97 13.52
CA VAL A 58 0.80 -7.41 13.19
C VAL A 58 1.66 -6.18 12.95
N ASP A 59 2.76 -6.07 13.69
CA ASP A 59 3.76 -5.01 13.51
C ASP A 59 5.09 -5.63 13.08
N PHE A 60 5.75 -4.99 12.11
CA PHE A 60 7.00 -5.46 11.53
C PHE A 60 8.15 -4.55 11.95
N GLU A 61 9.07 -5.07 12.76
CA GLU A 61 10.27 -4.33 13.16
C GLU A 61 11.13 -3.98 11.93
N ALA A 62 11.42 -2.70 11.73
CA ALA A 62 12.23 -2.18 10.64
C ALA A 62 11.76 -2.70 9.26
N ALA A 63 10.43 -2.69 9.03
CA ALA A 63 9.81 -3.16 7.81
C ALA A 63 10.48 -2.59 6.55
N PHE A 64 10.88 -1.32 6.58
CA PHE A 64 11.58 -0.69 5.47
C PHE A 64 12.95 -1.35 5.23
N ASP A 65 13.79 -1.53 6.24
CA ASP A 65 15.12 -2.11 6.03
C ASP A 65 15.10 -3.57 5.58
N LYS A 66 14.06 -4.32 5.97
CA LYS A 66 13.92 -5.76 5.72
C LYS A 66 13.23 -6.11 4.39
N VAL A 67 12.73 -5.13 3.62
CA VAL A 67 12.04 -5.42 2.34
C VAL A 67 13.01 -5.88 1.25
N TRP A 68 12.68 -7.01 0.62
CA TRP A 68 13.45 -7.54 -0.49
C TRP A 68 13.22 -6.73 -1.77
N ARG A 69 14.19 -5.87 -2.10
CA ARG A 69 14.11 -4.95 -3.24
C ARG A 69 13.86 -5.64 -4.59
N LEU A 70 14.59 -6.71 -4.89
CA LEU A 70 14.42 -7.43 -6.16
C LEU A 70 13.00 -7.99 -6.31
N LYS A 71 12.41 -8.50 -5.23
CA LYS A 71 11.05 -9.05 -5.23
C LYS A 71 10.00 -7.95 -5.47
N CYS A 72 10.19 -6.77 -4.90
CA CYS A 72 9.27 -5.63 -5.13
C CYS A 72 9.42 -5.06 -6.56
N ILE A 73 10.63 -5.07 -7.16
CA ILE A 73 10.84 -4.74 -8.59
C ILE A 73 10.14 -5.76 -9.49
N GLN A 74 10.30 -7.05 -9.22
CA GLN A 74 9.61 -8.12 -9.98
C GLN A 74 8.09 -7.98 -9.88
N LYS A 75 7.57 -7.62 -8.69
CA LYS A 75 6.14 -7.37 -8.51
C LYS A 75 5.66 -6.19 -9.36
N LEU A 76 6.41 -5.09 -9.39
CA LEU A 76 6.11 -3.94 -10.26
C LEU A 76 6.13 -4.31 -11.75
N GLN A 77 7.08 -5.15 -12.17
CA GLN A 77 7.12 -5.70 -13.54
C GLN A 77 5.87 -6.52 -13.86
N ASN A 78 5.49 -7.42 -12.96
CA ASN A 78 4.30 -8.27 -13.13
C ASN A 78 3.00 -7.46 -13.17
N LEU A 79 2.97 -6.28 -12.55
CA LEU A 79 1.85 -5.34 -12.57
C LEU A 79 1.81 -4.47 -13.84
N GLY A 80 2.76 -4.65 -14.77
CA GLY A 80 2.79 -3.95 -16.06
C GLY A 80 3.52 -2.59 -16.02
N VAL A 81 4.30 -2.29 -14.98
CA VAL A 81 5.19 -1.12 -14.97
C VAL A 81 6.41 -1.45 -15.83
N CYS A 82 6.74 -0.61 -16.82
CA CYS A 82 7.77 -0.93 -17.82
C CYS A 82 8.96 0.06 -17.86
N SER A 83 10.09 -0.45 -18.40
CA SER A 83 11.30 0.25 -18.83
C SER A 83 11.77 1.39 -17.91
N ASN A 84 11.65 2.64 -18.37
CA ASN A 84 12.25 3.79 -17.71
C ASN A 84 11.65 4.01 -16.32
N MET A 85 10.36 3.72 -16.12
CA MET A 85 9.73 3.87 -14.81
C MET A 85 10.36 2.93 -13.77
N LEU A 86 10.60 1.67 -14.14
CA LEU A 86 11.32 0.72 -13.30
C LEU A 86 12.73 1.19 -13.00
N LEU A 87 13.47 1.63 -14.02
CA LEU A 87 14.83 2.15 -13.84
C LEU A 87 14.85 3.30 -12.82
N TRP A 88 13.94 4.26 -12.96
CA TRP A 88 13.82 5.37 -12.01
C TRP A 88 13.46 4.92 -10.59
N THR A 89 12.59 3.90 -10.44
CA THR A 89 12.28 3.34 -9.11
C THR A 89 13.45 2.59 -8.48
N THR A 90 14.33 1.97 -9.28
CA THR A 90 15.54 1.31 -8.76
C THR A 90 16.63 2.29 -8.34
N LEU A 91 16.73 3.44 -9.02
CA LEU A 91 17.72 4.48 -8.73
C LEU A 91 17.31 5.34 -7.52
N LEU A 92 16.02 5.58 -7.33
CA LEU A 92 15.51 6.40 -6.24
C LEU A 92 15.15 5.55 -5.03
N ARG A 93 16.16 5.34 -4.18
CA ARG A 93 16.07 4.59 -2.93
C ARG A 93 14.88 5.04 -2.07
N HIS A 94 14.61 6.34 -2.01
CA HIS A 94 13.55 6.93 -1.18
C HIS A 94 12.13 6.76 -1.76
N CYS A 95 12.00 6.66 -3.09
CA CYS A 95 10.73 6.48 -3.78
C CYS A 95 10.23 5.03 -3.69
N PHE A 96 11.16 4.08 -3.66
CA PHE A 96 10.90 2.65 -3.63
C PHE A 96 10.09 2.20 -2.40
N TRP A 97 10.37 2.79 -1.24
CA TRP A 97 9.83 2.37 0.05
C TRP A 97 8.32 2.53 0.18
N GLN A 98 7.77 3.59 -0.40
CA GLN A 98 6.35 3.88 -0.31
C GLN A 98 5.50 2.89 -1.12
N PHE A 99 6.07 2.36 -2.21
CA PHE A 99 5.37 1.45 -3.10
C PHE A 99 5.42 -0.01 -2.66
N CYS A 100 6.48 -0.46 -1.97
CA CYS A 100 6.51 -1.84 -1.49
C CYS A 100 5.50 -2.10 -0.35
N VAL A 101 5.07 -1.08 0.38
CA VAL A 101 3.96 -1.20 1.34
C VAL A 101 2.61 -1.14 0.63
N GLN A 102 2.53 -0.46 -0.53
CA GLN A 102 1.34 -0.39 -1.38
C GLN A 102 1.09 -1.63 -2.24
N LEU A 103 2.09 -2.48 -2.42
CA LEU A 103 2.02 -3.66 -3.30
C LEU A 103 2.15 -4.95 -2.51
#